data_AF-A0A3B4XNC2-F1
#
_entry.id   AF-A0A3B4XNC2-F1
#
_cell.length_a   1.000
_cell.length_b   1.000
_cell.length_c   1.000
_cell.angle_alpha   90.00
_cell.angle_beta   90.00
_cell.angle_gamma   90.00
#
_symmetry.space_group_name_H-M   'P 1'
#
loop_
_entity.id
_entity.type
_entity.pdbx_description
1 polymer ?
#
loop_
_entity_poly.entity_id
_entity_poly.type
_entity_poly.pdbx_seq_one_letter_code
_entity_poly.pdbx_strand_id
1 'polypeptide(L)'
;MAEGGVATSPQVFVVDSHLNYVSVPSTKRPRWARVGQRFLLLLVGLTVLGLVVQGFLIYHLYKKTESFALYHSHPRYLNLSSPKTSGQLGGAIMPQVGSKERPHPEQIQQRPFAHLMGSNDPAGENNVVQWMHEGGEAIIRNMSYNKGRLLVEKEGYYYLYSKVQLNTGEECSLIQHRVMKDTHAYGESIELMKSKSLRCRTQKSSSAKASDGEDLWNSFLAGIFHLQEGDQIFVTLENIQKMRTGNTDNFMGAFMISP
;
A
#
# COMPACT_ATOMS: atom_id res chain seq x y z
N MET A 1 -86.99 15.35 -78.77
CA MET A 1 -86.77 16.45 -79.73
C MET A 1 -86.14 17.60 -78.96
N ALA A 2 -84.96 18.04 -79.41
CA ALA A 2 -84.14 19.21 -79.05
C ALA A 2 -83.68 19.31 -77.58
N GLU A 3 -82.44 18.92 -77.23
CA GLU A 3 -81.17 19.66 -77.43
C GLU A 3 -81.22 21.15 -77.09
N GLY A 4 -80.43 21.53 -76.08
CA GLY A 4 -80.17 22.91 -75.68
C GLY A 4 -78.93 22.94 -74.79
N GLY A 5 -77.76 22.82 -75.42
CA GLY A 5 -76.47 22.91 -74.74
C GLY A 5 -76.10 24.34 -74.40
N VAL A 6 -75.45 24.52 -73.25
CA VAL A 6 -74.60 25.69 -72.96
C VAL A 6 -73.36 25.16 -72.22
N ALA A 7 -72.24 25.14 -72.92
CA ALA A 7 -70.90 24.98 -72.36
C ALA A 7 -70.11 26.25 -72.67
N THR A 8 -69.65 26.95 -71.63
CA THR A 8 -68.67 28.06 -71.68
C THR A 8 -68.20 28.27 -70.22
N SER A 9 -66.93 28.36 -69.82
CA SER A 9 -65.58 28.32 -70.41
C SER A 9 -64.63 28.13 -69.20
N PRO A 10 -63.39 27.60 -69.33
CA PRO A 10 -62.56 27.29 -68.17
C PRO A 10 -61.93 28.53 -67.53
N GLN A 11 -61.88 28.56 -66.21
CA GLN A 11 -61.29 29.62 -65.41
C GLN A 11 -59.75 29.51 -65.47
N VAL A 12 -59.14 30.26 -66.39
CA VAL A 12 -57.69 30.44 -66.47
C VAL A 12 -57.31 31.52 -65.44
N PHE A 13 -56.70 31.12 -64.34
CA PHE A 13 -55.98 32.05 -63.47
C PHE A 13 -54.49 31.98 -63.75
N VAL A 14 -53.95 33.16 -64.01
CA VAL A 14 -52.58 33.46 -64.41
C VAL A 14 -51.61 33.08 -63.30
N VAL A 15 -50.53 32.41 -63.68
CA VAL A 15 -49.41 32.05 -62.83
C VAL A 15 -48.58 33.30 -62.56
N ASP A 16 -48.65 33.86 -61.35
CA ASP A 16 -47.66 34.83 -60.89
C ASP A 16 -46.36 34.09 -60.52
N SER A 17 -45.39 34.18 -61.41
CA SER A 17 -44.03 33.71 -61.20
C SER A 17 -43.31 34.57 -60.17
N HIS A 18 -43.53 34.30 -58.89
CA HIS A 18 -42.65 34.77 -57.82
C HIS A 18 -41.28 34.10 -57.97
N LEU A 19 -40.34 34.82 -58.58
CA LEU A 19 -38.92 34.49 -58.56
C LEU A 19 -38.42 34.60 -57.12
N ASN A 20 -38.44 33.48 -56.40
CA ASN A 20 -37.59 33.31 -55.23
C ASN A 20 -36.14 33.37 -55.72
N TYR A 21 -35.51 34.53 -55.59
CA TYR A 21 -34.06 34.63 -55.59
C TYR A 21 -33.54 33.75 -54.44
N VAL A 22 -33.16 32.52 -54.77
CA VAL A 22 -32.34 31.69 -53.89
C VAL A 22 -31.02 32.41 -53.76
N SER A 23 -30.87 33.18 -52.69
CA SER A 23 -29.57 33.67 -52.25
C SER A 23 -28.75 32.44 -51.88
N VAL A 24 -27.85 32.04 -52.77
CA VAL A 24 -26.81 31.05 -52.46
C VAL A 24 -26.04 31.62 -51.28
N PRO A 25 -26.04 31.00 -50.09
CA PRO A 25 -25.18 31.46 -49.02
C PRO A 25 -23.76 31.13 -49.46
N SER A 26 -22.99 32.18 -49.75
CA SER A 26 -21.54 32.17 -49.75
C SER A 26 -21.08 31.29 -48.59
N THR A 27 -20.42 30.17 -48.91
CA THR A 27 -19.80 29.27 -47.94
C THR A 27 -18.64 30.00 -47.27
N LYS A 28 -18.98 30.88 -46.32
CA LYS A 28 -18.05 31.43 -45.35
C LYS A 28 -17.61 30.27 -44.49
N ARG A 29 -16.48 29.63 -44.85
CA ARG A 29 -15.77 28.68 -43.99
C ARG A 29 -15.70 29.31 -42.59
N PRO A 30 -16.28 28.69 -41.56
CA PRO A 30 -16.44 29.37 -40.30
C PRO A 30 -15.04 29.57 -39.70
N ARG A 31 -14.69 30.83 -39.42
CA ARG A 31 -13.47 31.21 -38.66
C ARG A 31 -13.31 30.37 -37.38
N TRP A 32 -14.40 29.82 -36.85
CA TRP A 32 -14.45 28.89 -35.72
C TRP A 32 -13.64 27.60 -35.92
N ALA A 33 -13.60 27.03 -37.13
CA ALA A 33 -12.79 25.84 -37.40
C ALA A 33 -11.29 26.12 -37.20
N ARG A 34 -10.84 27.33 -37.58
CA ARG A 34 -9.43 27.76 -37.46
C ARG A 34 -9.02 28.04 -36.02
N VAL A 35 -9.94 28.58 -35.20
CA VAL A 35 -9.69 28.83 -33.77
C VAL A 35 -9.68 27.51 -33.00
N GLY A 36 -10.67 26.64 -33.24
CA GLY A 36 -10.73 25.29 -32.65
C GLY A 36 -9.50 24.45 -33.01
N GLN A 37 -9.02 24.52 -34.26
CA GLN A 37 -7.80 23.84 -34.68
C GLN A 37 -6.56 24.34 -33.91
N ARG A 38 -6.45 25.63 -33.59
CA ARG A 38 -5.34 26.15 -32.77
C ARG A 38 -5.40 25.66 -31.33
N PHE A 39 -6.58 25.67 -30.71
CA PHE A 39 -6.76 25.13 -29.36
C PHE A 39 -6.49 23.62 -29.30
N LEU A 40 -6.91 22.87 -30.33
CA LEU A 40 -6.63 21.44 -30.42
C LEU A 40 -5.12 21.18 -30.53
N LEU A 41 -4.39 21.95 -31.35
CA LEU A 41 -2.94 21.85 -31.44
C LEU A 41 -2.24 22.20 -30.12
N LEU A 42 -2.71 23.21 -29.39
CA LEU A 42 -2.20 23.53 -28.05
C LEU A 42 -2.45 22.40 -27.06
N LEU A 43 -3.64 21.79 -27.09
CA LEU A 43 -3.99 20.67 -26.22
C LEU A 43 -3.12 19.44 -26.52
N VAL A 44 -2.91 19.12 -27.80
CA VAL A 44 -2.00 18.05 -28.23
C VAL A 44 -0.56 18.34 -27.81
N GLY A 45 -0.11 19.60 -27.90
CA GLY A 45 1.20 19.99 -27.41
C GLY A 45 1.36 19.77 -25.91
N LEU A 46 0.35 20.15 -25.11
CA LEU A 46 0.31 19.93 -23.67
C LEU A 46 0.31 18.43 -23.31
N THR A 47 -0.44 17.59 -24.03
CA THR A 47 -0.44 16.14 -23.76
C THR A 47 0.90 15.50 -24.10
N VAL A 48 1.51 15.87 -25.24
CA VAL A 48 2.85 15.38 -25.61
C VAL A 48 3.90 15.83 -24.61
N LEU A 49 3.86 17.09 -24.15
CA LEU A 49 4.75 17.60 -23.10
C LEU A 49 4.57 16.82 -21.80
N GLY A 50 3.33 16.54 -21.40
CA GLY A 50 3.03 15.72 -20.22
C GLY A 50 3.60 14.31 -20.32
N LEU A 51 3.48 13.66 -21.48
CA LEU A 51 4.06 12.33 -21.73
C LEU A 51 5.60 12.36 -21.68
N VAL A 52 6.24 13.40 -22.21
CA VAL A 52 7.71 13.57 -22.13
C VAL A 52 8.17 13.74 -20.69
N VAL A 53 7.47 14.58 -19.89
CA VAL A 53 7.80 14.76 -18.46
C VAL A 53 7.60 13.48 -17.69
N GLN A 54 6.49 12.76 -17.91
CA GLN A 54 6.23 11.46 -17.27
C GLN A 54 7.31 10.44 -17.65
N GLY A 55 7.66 10.34 -18.94
CA GLY A 55 8.72 9.46 -19.42
C GLY A 55 10.08 9.80 -18.82
N PHE A 56 10.41 11.09 -18.70
CA PHE A 56 11.64 11.54 -18.05
C PHE A 56 11.68 11.18 -16.56
N LEU A 57 10.56 11.36 -15.84
CA LEU A 57 10.45 10.97 -14.42
C LEU A 57 10.58 9.46 -14.25
N ILE A 58 9.92 8.66 -15.10
CA ILE A 58 10.03 7.21 -15.09
C ILE A 58 11.46 6.78 -15.39
N TYR A 59 12.11 7.37 -16.39
CA TYR A 59 13.51 7.08 -16.73
C TYR A 59 14.45 7.46 -15.59
N HIS A 60 14.24 8.61 -14.96
CA HIS A 60 15.03 9.05 -13.82
C HIS A 60 14.84 8.12 -12.61
N LEU A 61 13.61 7.69 -12.35
CA LEU A 61 13.30 6.67 -11.33
C LEU A 61 13.93 5.34 -11.69
N TYR A 62 13.82 4.89 -12.94
CA TYR A 62 14.41 3.63 -13.41
C TYR A 62 15.92 3.64 -13.26
N LYS A 63 16.62 4.69 -13.72
CA LYS A 63 18.07 4.83 -13.59
C LYS A 63 18.51 4.88 -12.12
N LYS A 64 17.74 5.57 -11.26
CA LYS A 64 17.97 5.57 -9.82
C LYS A 64 17.78 4.17 -9.25
N THR A 65 16.72 3.45 -9.64
CA THR A 65 16.45 2.07 -9.23
C THR A 65 17.48 1.08 -9.76
N GLU A 66 18.01 1.23 -10.97
CA GLU A 66 19.12 0.42 -11.51
C GLU A 66 20.42 0.65 -10.73
N SER A 67 20.71 1.90 -10.36
CA SER A 67 21.82 2.18 -9.46
C SER A 67 21.62 1.46 -8.12
N PHE A 68 20.41 1.45 -7.57
CA PHE A 68 20.10 0.64 -6.37
C PHE A 68 20.15 -0.87 -6.62
N ALA A 69 19.71 -1.37 -7.77
CA ALA A 69 19.69 -2.79 -8.10
C ALA A 69 21.11 -3.36 -8.32
N LEU A 70 22.03 -2.57 -8.90
CA LEU A 70 23.44 -2.93 -9.00
C LEU A 70 24.15 -2.89 -7.64
N TYR A 71 23.68 -2.06 -6.69
CA TYR A 71 24.13 -2.09 -5.30
C TYR A 71 23.42 -3.14 -4.43
N HIS A 72 22.33 -3.75 -4.92
CA HIS A 72 21.48 -4.66 -4.15
C HIS A 72 21.10 -5.92 -4.93
N SER A 73 22.08 -6.52 -5.60
CA SER A 73 22.05 -7.95 -5.89
C SER A 73 22.54 -8.69 -4.63
N HIS A 74 21.67 -8.83 -3.63
CA HIS A 74 21.85 -9.82 -2.57
C HIS A 74 21.02 -11.07 -2.89
N PRO A 75 21.63 -12.27 -2.84
CA PRO A 75 21.11 -13.44 -3.52
C PRO A 75 20.14 -14.24 -2.64
N ARG A 76 19.17 -14.87 -3.32
CA ARG A 76 18.61 -16.21 -3.05
C ARG A 76 18.39 -16.60 -1.59
N TYR A 77 17.12 -16.64 -1.21
CA TYR A 77 16.57 -17.58 -0.24
C TYR A 77 16.99 -19.01 -0.63
N LEU A 78 17.98 -19.55 0.06
CA LEU A 78 18.27 -20.99 0.06
C LEU A 78 17.71 -21.55 1.37
N ASN A 79 16.67 -22.36 1.23
CA ASN A 79 16.28 -23.36 2.20
C ASN A 79 17.50 -24.27 2.44
N LEU A 80 18.20 -24.08 3.56
CA LEU A 80 19.34 -24.91 3.93
C LEU A 80 18.92 -25.89 5.02
N SER A 81 18.23 -26.95 4.59
CA SER A 81 18.25 -28.22 5.31
C SER A 81 19.70 -28.67 5.45
N SER A 82 20.21 -28.71 6.68
CA SER A 82 21.56 -29.21 6.99
C SER A 82 21.67 -30.72 6.71
N PRO A 83 22.88 -31.25 6.45
CA PRO A 83 23.63 -31.83 7.56
C PRO A 83 25.13 -31.49 7.59
N LYS A 84 25.70 -31.53 8.81
CA LYS A 84 27.11 -31.36 9.15
C LYS A 84 28.02 -32.35 8.42
N THR A 85 29.23 -31.93 8.01
CA THR A 85 30.44 -32.76 8.05
C THR A 85 31.70 -31.88 8.17
N SER A 86 32.62 -32.36 9.02
CA SER A 86 33.93 -31.84 9.43
C SER A 86 35.00 -31.81 8.32
N GLY A 87 36.03 -30.95 8.43
CA GLY A 87 37.32 -31.14 7.73
C GLY A 87 38.23 -29.92 7.51
N GLN A 88 39.10 -29.64 8.49
CA GLN A 88 40.52 -29.21 8.43
C GLN A 88 41.17 -28.33 7.30
N LEU A 89 41.87 -27.30 7.80
CA LEU A 89 43.26 -26.83 7.51
C LEU A 89 43.62 -26.01 6.24
N GLY A 90 44.24 -24.83 6.47
CA GLY A 90 45.49 -24.47 5.77
C GLY A 90 45.62 -23.09 5.10
N GLY A 91 46.15 -22.10 5.83
CA GLY A 91 47.26 -21.20 5.43
C GLY A 91 47.12 -20.17 4.28
N ALA A 92 47.28 -18.87 4.61
CA ALA A 92 48.30 -17.93 4.08
C ALA A 92 47.85 -16.45 4.23
N ILE A 93 48.74 -15.62 4.79
CA ILE A 93 48.57 -14.19 5.07
C ILE A 93 49.20 -13.37 3.93
N MET A 94 48.50 -12.33 3.43
CA MET A 94 49.10 -11.03 3.05
C MET A 94 48.06 -9.91 3.21
N PRO A 95 48.45 -8.69 3.61
CA PRO A 95 47.52 -7.62 3.95
C PRO A 95 47.24 -6.73 2.73
N GLN A 96 45.96 -6.47 2.44
CA GLN A 96 45.59 -5.36 1.56
C GLN A 96 44.66 -4.36 2.26
N VAL A 97 45.18 -3.13 2.23
CA VAL A 97 44.68 -1.86 2.71
C VAL A 97 43.30 -1.52 2.13
N GLY A 98 42.39 -1.10 3.01
CA GLY A 98 41.31 -0.15 2.68
C GLY A 98 40.10 -0.69 1.92
N SER A 99 39.27 -1.52 2.56
CA SER A 99 37.89 -1.72 2.11
C SER A 99 36.94 -0.99 3.07
N LYS A 100 36.14 -0.05 2.56
CA LYS A 100 34.91 0.38 3.23
C LYS A 100 34.14 -0.88 3.64
N GLU A 101 33.84 -1.03 4.93
CA GLU A 101 33.15 -2.18 5.49
C GLU A 101 31.80 -2.39 4.79
N ARG A 102 31.79 -3.32 3.84
CA ARG A 102 30.59 -4.04 3.48
C ARG A 102 30.31 -4.94 4.69
N PRO A 103 29.09 -4.95 5.26
CA PRO A 103 28.82 -5.86 6.36
C PRO A 103 29.07 -7.28 5.87
N HIS A 104 30.00 -7.96 6.53
CA HIS A 104 30.30 -9.36 6.26
C HIS A 104 28.99 -10.17 6.41
N PRO A 105 28.71 -11.21 5.62
CA PRO A 105 27.48 -11.98 5.74
C PRO A 105 27.20 -12.49 7.16
N GLU A 106 28.26 -12.78 7.92
CA GLU A 106 28.19 -13.13 9.35
C GLU A 106 27.66 -11.98 10.21
N GLN A 107 28.00 -10.73 9.87
CA GLN A 107 27.55 -9.53 10.58
C GLN A 107 26.04 -9.28 10.41
N ILE A 108 25.43 -9.73 9.30
CA ILE A 108 23.97 -9.68 9.09
C ILE A 108 23.28 -10.76 9.94
N GLN A 109 23.87 -11.96 10.05
CA GLN A 109 23.33 -13.02 10.89
C GLN A 109 23.37 -12.67 12.39
N GLN A 110 24.28 -11.77 12.78
CA GLN A 110 24.48 -11.32 14.16
C GLN A 110 23.55 -10.17 14.58
N ARG A 111 22.85 -9.51 13.64
CA ARG A 111 21.97 -8.37 14.00
C ARG A 111 20.66 -8.88 14.61
N PRO A 112 20.26 -8.34 15.78
CA PRO A 112 18.94 -8.59 16.34
C PRO A 112 17.83 -8.33 15.33
N PHE A 113 16.98 -9.34 15.14
CA PHE A 113 15.89 -9.34 14.19
C PHE A 113 14.76 -10.24 14.70
N ALA A 114 13.52 -9.79 14.58
CA ALA A 114 12.34 -10.58 14.79
C ALA A 114 11.23 -10.22 13.81
N HIS A 115 10.56 -11.24 13.30
CA HIS A 115 9.29 -11.15 12.60
C HIS A 115 8.38 -12.24 13.16
N LEU A 116 7.27 -11.84 13.76
CA LEU A 116 6.29 -12.73 14.39
C LEU A 116 4.98 -12.64 13.64
N MET A 117 4.31 -13.78 13.48
CA MET A 117 3.09 -13.91 12.69
C MET A 117 1.86 -13.93 13.59
N GLY A 118 0.69 -13.65 13.02
CA GLY A 118 -0.59 -13.75 13.74
C GLY A 118 -0.82 -15.15 14.32
N SER A 119 -1.38 -15.19 15.53
CA SER A 119 -1.75 -16.42 16.22
C SER A 119 -3.19 -16.83 15.87
N ASN A 120 -3.49 -18.12 15.99
CA ASN A 120 -4.87 -18.61 15.98
C ASN A 120 -5.62 -18.24 17.27
N ASP A 121 -4.88 -18.05 18.36
CA ASP A 121 -5.38 -17.52 19.63
C ASP A 121 -4.60 -16.23 19.95
N PRO A 122 -5.06 -15.07 19.45
CA PRO A 122 -4.35 -13.81 19.64
C PRO A 122 -4.56 -13.20 21.03
N ALA A 123 -5.54 -13.67 21.82
CA ALA A 123 -5.96 -13.02 23.05
C ALA A 123 -5.07 -13.41 24.24
N GLY A 124 -4.14 -12.53 24.61
CA GLY A 124 -3.36 -12.65 25.85
C GLY A 124 -3.96 -11.89 27.03
N GLU A 125 -3.30 -12.01 28.17
CA GLU A 125 -3.63 -11.26 29.39
C GLU A 125 -3.54 -9.75 29.13
N ASN A 126 -4.40 -8.96 29.77
CA ASN A 126 -4.39 -7.49 29.72
C ASN A 126 -4.42 -6.89 28.29
N ASN A 127 -5.13 -7.55 27.35
CA ASN A 127 -5.23 -7.16 25.94
C ASN A 127 -3.89 -7.21 25.17
N VAL A 128 -2.90 -7.96 25.68
CA VAL A 128 -1.64 -8.19 24.97
C VAL A 128 -1.87 -9.18 23.83
N VAL A 129 -1.44 -8.83 22.62
CA VAL A 129 -1.55 -9.70 21.45
C VAL A 129 -0.53 -10.82 21.53
N GLN A 130 -1.00 -12.07 21.38
CA GLN A 130 -0.15 -13.24 21.23
C GLN A 130 0.20 -13.47 19.78
N TRP A 131 1.46 -13.83 19.54
CA TRP A 131 2.04 -14.05 18.23
C TRP A 131 2.60 -15.47 18.10
N MET A 132 2.54 -15.99 16.89
CA MET A 132 3.27 -17.16 16.47
C MET A 132 4.73 -16.77 16.22
N HIS A 133 5.64 -17.40 16.96
CA HIS A 133 7.08 -17.14 16.90
C HIS A 133 7.88 -18.31 16.32
N GLU A 134 7.25 -19.47 16.13
CA GLU A 134 7.83 -20.67 15.53
C GLU A 134 6.97 -21.14 14.36
N GLY A 135 7.62 -21.49 13.25
CA GLY A 135 6.96 -21.97 12.03
C GLY A 135 6.47 -20.86 11.10
N GLY A 136 6.06 -21.27 9.89
CA GLY A 136 5.68 -20.32 8.83
C GLY A 136 6.82 -19.38 8.46
N GLU A 137 6.50 -18.09 8.39
CA GLU A 137 7.48 -17.00 8.13
C GLU A 137 7.98 -16.33 9.42
N ALA A 138 7.63 -16.88 10.59
CA ALA A 138 8.11 -16.36 11.87
C ALA A 138 9.60 -16.66 12.04
N ILE A 139 10.37 -15.63 12.39
CA ILE A 139 11.82 -15.70 12.54
C ILE A 139 12.22 -14.83 13.74
N ILE A 140 13.03 -15.38 14.63
CA ILE A 140 13.68 -14.64 15.72
C ILE A 140 15.19 -14.92 15.66
N ARG A 141 16.00 -13.88 15.80
CA ARG A 141 17.48 -13.92 15.86
C ARG A 141 17.98 -12.88 16.85
N ASN A 142 18.79 -13.30 17.83
CA ASN A 142 19.39 -12.43 18.85
C ASN A 142 18.37 -11.48 19.52
N MET A 143 17.19 -12.04 19.75
CA MET A 143 16.05 -11.51 20.48
C MET A 143 15.32 -12.73 21.05
N SER A 144 14.45 -12.54 22.04
CA SER A 144 13.66 -13.63 22.62
C SER A 144 12.18 -13.29 22.64
N TYR A 145 11.31 -14.29 22.70
CA TYR A 145 9.86 -14.08 22.77
C TYR A 145 9.25 -14.82 23.95
N ASN A 146 8.35 -14.16 24.68
CA ASN A 146 7.63 -14.76 25.79
C ASN A 146 6.25 -14.11 25.94
N LYS A 147 5.16 -14.90 25.87
CA LYS A 147 3.78 -14.48 26.17
C LYS A 147 3.36 -13.13 25.51
N GLY A 148 3.62 -12.96 24.22
CA GLY A 148 3.25 -11.74 23.48
C GLY A 148 4.30 -10.63 23.52
N ARG A 149 5.45 -10.88 24.17
CA ARG A 149 6.49 -9.88 24.44
C ARG A 149 7.78 -10.28 23.77
N LEU A 150 8.34 -9.37 22.98
CA LEU A 150 9.64 -9.49 22.34
C LEU A 150 10.71 -8.84 23.22
N LEU A 151 11.61 -9.65 23.75
CA LEU A 151 12.72 -9.25 24.60
C LEU A 151 13.90 -8.76 23.76
N VAL A 152 14.38 -7.57 24.09
CA VAL A 152 15.60 -6.97 23.53
C VAL A 152 16.81 -7.52 24.28
N GLU A 153 17.68 -8.24 23.58
CA GLU A 153 18.90 -8.84 24.15
C GLU A 153 20.15 -7.97 23.96
N LYS A 154 20.04 -6.89 23.18
CA LYS A 154 21.15 -5.99 22.90
C LYS A 154 20.65 -4.56 22.81
N GLU A 155 21.29 -3.65 23.52
CA GLU A 155 20.98 -2.23 23.43
C GLU A 155 21.26 -1.67 22.03
N GLY A 156 20.43 -0.71 21.60
CA GLY A 156 20.63 0.04 20.37
C GLY A 156 19.36 0.68 19.81
N TYR A 157 19.44 1.14 18.57
CA TYR A 157 18.31 1.70 17.83
C TYR A 157 17.62 0.62 16.99
N TYR A 158 16.32 0.45 17.23
CA TYR A 158 15.49 -0.56 16.58
C TYR A 158 14.40 0.08 15.74
N TYR A 159 14.20 -0.43 14.54
CA TYR A 159 12.97 -0.19 13.79
C TYR A 159 11.92 -1.20 14.25
N LEU A 160 10.87 -0.71 14.89
CA LEU A 160 9.72 -1.50 15.33
C LEU A 160 8.58 -1.35 14.33
N TYR A 161 7.84 -2.43 14.08
CA TYR A 161 6.63 -2.39 13.27
C TYR A 161 5.57 -3.39 13.75
N SER A 162 4.30 -3.06 13.52
CA SER A 162 3.16 -3.93 13.82
C SER A 162 2.04 -3.67 12.82
N LYS A 163 1.43 -4.75 12.33
CA LYS A 163 0.20 -4.73 11.52
C LYS A 163 -0.85 -5.61 12.19
N VAL A 164 -2.05 -5.06 12.32
CA VAL A 164 -3.23 -5.81 12.77
C VAL A 164 -4.40 -5.55 11.83
N GLN A 165 -5.20 -6.59 11.60
CA GLN A 165 -6.44 -6.57 10.84
C GLN A 165 -7.60 -6.96 11.75
N LEU A 166 -8.63 -6.11 11.79
CA LEU A 166 -9.81 -6.28 12.64
C LEU A 166 -11.07 -6.34 11.79
N ASN A 167 -12.06 -7.10 12.23
CA ASN A 167 -13.42 -7.05 11.71
C ASN A 167 -14.21 -5.96 12.46
N THR A 168 -14.65 -4.94 11.73
CA THR A 168 -15.38 -3.76 12.23
C THR A 168 -16.84 -3.74 11.80
N GLY A 169 -17.43 -4.89 11.47
CA GLY A 169 -18.80 -4.98 10.95
C GLY A 169 -19.93 -4.53 11.90
N GLU A 170 -19.61 -4.22 13.16
CA GLU A 170 -20.53 -3.71 14.18
C GLU A 170 -20.80 -2.20 14.06
N GLU A 171 -21.87 -1.72 14.70
CA GLU A 171 -22.43 -0.38 14.49
C GLU A 171 -21.44 0.76 14.81
N CYS A 172 -20.65 0.64 15.88
CA CYS A 172 -19.52 1.53 16.17
C CYS A 172 -18.44 0.79 16.98
N SER A 173 -17.22 0.67 16.44
CA SER A 173 -16.07 0.06 17.10
C SER A 173 -14.96 1.08 17.33
N LEU A 174 -14.57 1.27 18.59
CA LEU A 174 -13.32 1.93 18.93
C LEU A 174 -12.17 0.93 18.78
N ILE A 175 -11.16 1.34 18.02
CA ILE A 175 -9.99 0.52 17.74
C ILE A 175 -8.78 1.28 18.22
N GLN A 176 -8.05 0.67 19.14
CA GLN A 176 -6.84 1.23 19.69
C GLN A 176 -5.72 0.20 19.59
N HIS A 177 -4.85 0.39 18.60
CA HIS A 177 -3.65 -0.39 18.36
C HIS A 177 -2.46 0.36 18.97
N ARG A 178 -1.73 -0.26 19.89
CA ARG A 178 -0.57 0.37 20.56
C ARG A 178 0.62 -0.58 20.58
N VAL A 179 1.81 -0.02 20.40
CA VAL A 179 3.07 -0.69 20.69
C VAL A 179 3.61 -0.13 21.99
N MET A 180 3.87 -1.02 22.93
CA MET A 180 4.20 -0.73 24.31
C MET A 180 5.59 -1.29 24.65
N LYS A 181 6.22 -0.72 25.68
CA LYS A 181 7.51 -1.12 26.21
C LYS A 181 7.45 -1.27 27.71
N ASP A 182 7.84 -2.43 28.21
CA ASP A 182 8.17 -2.61 29.62
C ASP A 182 9.68 -2.55 29.79
N THR A 183 10.13 -1.85 30.83
CA THR A 183 11.55 -1.61 31.11
C THR A 183 11.75 -1.59 32.61
N HIS A 184 12.90 -2.08 33.09
CA HIS A 184 13.18 -2.13 34.53
C HIS A 184 13.34 -0.73 35.16
N ALA A 185 13.62 0.30 34.36
CA ALA A 185 13.84 1.66 34.84
C ALA A 185 12.55 2.37 35.32
N TYR A 186 11.38 1.87 34.91
CA TYR A 186 10.09 2.49 35.22
C TYR A 186 9.10 1.44 35.72
N GLY A 187 8.25 1.79 36.69
CA GLY A 187 7.25 0.88 37.25
C GLY A 187 6.02 0.64 36.37
N GLU A 188 5.90 1.36 35.26
CA GLU A 188 4.76 1.31 34.34
C GLU A 188 5.21 1.15 32.89
N SER A 189 4.34 0.52 32.08
CA SER A 189 4.56 0.35 30.64
C SER A 189 4.54 1.69 29.90
N ILE A 190 5.48 1.88 28.98
CA ILE A 190 5.61 3.09 28.16
C ILE A 190 4.96 2.86 26.79
N GLU A 191 4.10 3.77 26.34
CA GLU A 191 3.57 3.77 24.98
C GLU A 191 4.61 4.31 24.00
N LEU A 192 5.03 3.49 23.03
CA LEU A 192 5.95 3.90 21.96
C LEU A 192 5.19 4.43 20.74
N MET A 193 4.11 3.75 20.37
CA MET A 193 3.31 4.09 19.19
C MET A 193 1.83 3.80 19.45
N LYS A 194 0.94 4.59 18.85
CA LYS A 194 -0.51 4.42 18.96
C LYS A 194 -1.24 4.84 17.70
N SER A 195 -2.25 4.06 17.35
CA SER A 195 -3.30 4.40 16.40
C SER A 195 -4.65 4.25 17.08
N LYS A 196 -5.47 5.30 17.06
CA LYS A 196 -6.84 5.31 17.57
C LYS A 196 -7.81 5.65 16.44
N SER A 197 -8.81 4.80 16.21
CA SER A 197 -9.83 5.02 15.19
C SER A 197 -11.20 4.61 15.73
N LEU A 198 -12.22 5.46 15.52
CA LEU A 198 -13.61 5.11 15.75
C LEU A 198 -14.25 4.83 14.39
N ARG A 199 -14.73 3.62 14.19
CA ARG A 199 -15.38 3.19 12.94
C ARG A 199 -16.82 2.87 13.22
N CYS A 200 -17.74 3.55 12.53
CA CYS A 200 -19.16 3.27 12.64
C CYS A 200 -19.70 2.80 11.29
N ARG A 201 -20.47 1.71 11.31
CA ARG A 201 -21.14 1.21 10.13
C ARG A 201 -22.26 2.17 9.76
N THR A 202 -22.14 2.83 8.62
CA THR A 202 -23.26 3.60 8.06
C THR A 202 -24.30 2.59 7.56
N GLN A 203 -25.51 2.61 8.11
CA GLN A 203 -26.61 1.77 7.61
C GLN A 203 -26.82 2.12 6.13
N LYS A 204 -26.42 1.22 5.21
CA LYS A 204 -26.84 1.32 3.81
C LYS A 204 -28.35 1.09 3.78
N SER A 205 -29.07 1.99 3.12
CA SER A 205 -30.50 1.83 2.87
C SER A 205 -30.79 0.46 2.25
N SER A 206 -31.92 -0.11 2.65
CA SER A 206 -32.36 -1.51 2.57
C SER A 206 -32.53 -2.13 1.17
N SER A 207 -31.62 -1.87 0.22
CA SER A 207 -31.71 -2.38 -1.16
C SER A 207 -30.39 -2.95 -1.69
N ALA A 208 -29.76 -3.81 -0.91
CA ALA A 208 -28.88 -4.85 -1.45
C ALA A 208 -28.81 -5.95 -0.40
N LYS A 209 -28.95 -7.21 -0.83
CA LYS A 209 -28.83 -8.41 0.01
C LYS A 209 -27.73 -8.19 1.04
N ALA A 210 -28.11 -8.18 2.33
CA ALA A 210 -27.15 -8.10 3.42
C ALA A 210 -26.31 -9.38 3.35
N SER A 211 -25.20 -9.32 2.63
CA SER A 211 -24.10 -10.24 2.91
C SER A 211 -23.73 -9.98 4.36
N ASP A 212 -23.52 -11.05 5.14
CA ASP A 212 -22.77 -11.05 6.40
C ASP A 212 -21.34 -10.54 6.16
N GLY A 213 -21.24 -9.27 5.78
CA GLY A 213 -20.07 -8.67 5.19
C GLY A 213 -19.11 -8.33 6.30
N GLU A 214 -18.02 -9.10 6.36
CA GLU A 214 -16.78 -8.68 6.99
C GLU A 214 -16.45 -7.24 6.55
N ASP A 215 -16.34 -6.32 7.52
CA ASP A 215 -15.79 -4.99 7.27
C ASP A 215 -14.37 -5.01 7.82
N LEU A 216 -13.39 -5.25 6.96
CA LEU A 216 -12.01 -5.45 7.39
C LEU A 216 -11.27 -4.12 7.48
N TRP A 217 -10.78 -3.80 8.66
CA TRP A 217 -9.96 -2.63 8.91
C TRP A 217 -8.50 -3.03 9.22
N ASN A 218 -7.54 -2.30 8.66
CA ASN A 218 -6.12 -2.52 8.87
C ASN A 218 -5.49 -1.35 9.65
N SER A 219 -4.65 -1.66 10.62
CA SER A 219 -3.74 -0.72 11.28
C SER A 219 -2.31 -1.13 11.04
N PHE A 220 -1.46 -0.16 10.74
CA PHE A 220 -0.02 -0.34 10.69
C PHE A 220 0.66 0.75 11.52
N LEU A 221 1.60 0.35 12.37
CA LEU A 221 2.44 1.25 13.16
C LEU A 221 3.90 0.90 12.90
N ALA A 222 4.75 1.91 12.75
CA ALA A 222 6.19 1.72 12.71
C ALA A 222 6.95 2.96 13.16
N GLY A 223 8.14 2.76 13.71
CA GLY A 223 8.98 3.83 14.23
C GLY A 223 10.34 3.33 14.70
N ILE A 224 11.28 4.26 14.89
CA ILE A 224 12.63 3.95 15.37
C ILE A 224 12.73 4.38 16.83
N PHE A 225 13.19 3.48 17.69
CA PHE A 225 13.31 3.71 19.12
C PHE A 225 14.66 3.20 19.63
N HIS A 226 15.20 3.92 20.61
CA HIS A 226 16.33 3.42 21.39
C HIS A 226 15.81 2.46 22.46
N LEU A 227 16.29 1.23 22.44
CA LEU A 227 15.88 0.16 23.35
C LEU A 227 17.09 -0.35 24.13
N GLN A 228 16.88 -0.61 25.41
CA GLN A 228 17.90 -1.16 26.30
C GLN A 228 17.81 -2.69 26.34
N GLU A 229 18.92 -3.33 26.70
CA GLU A 229 18.91 -4.75 27.03
C GLU A 229 17.91 -5.01 28.17
N GLY A 230 17.05 -6.02 28.01
CA GLY A 230 15.98 -6.33 28.95
C GLY A 230 14.65 -5.63 28.65
N ASP A 231 14.60 -4.63 27.76
CA ASP A 231 13.33 -4.02 27.34
C ASP A 231 12.43 -5.07 26.67
N GLN A 232 11.14 -5.09 27.04
CA GLN A 232 10.14 -6.00 26.49
C GLN A 232 9.13 -5.22 25.65
N ILE A 233 9.09 -5.50 24.36
CA ILE A 233 8.20 -4.85 23.39
C ILE A 233 6.97 -5.71 23.17
N PHE A 234 5.78 -5.11 23.24
CA PHE A 234 4.53 -5.83 23.08
C PHE A 234 3.46 -4.97 22.43
N VAL A 235 2.46 -5.62 21.85
CA VAL A 235 1.33 -4.95 21.20
C VAL A 235 0.10 -5.10 22.08
N THR A 236 -0.62 -4.01 22.30
CA THR A 236 -1.96 -4.07 22.91
C THR A 236 -3.01 -3.65 21.89
N LEU A 237 -4.14 -4.34 21.93
CA LEU A 237 -5.25 -4.09 21.03
C LEU A 237 -6.56 -4.04 21.80
N GLU A 238 -7.22 -2.90 21.77
CA GLU A 238 -8.60 -2.81 22.26
C GLU A 238 -9.52 -3.65 21.37
N ASN A 239 -10.46 -4.39 21.98
CA ASN A 239 -11.33 -5.35 21.29
C ASN A 239 -10.56 -6.43 20.54
N ILE A 240 -9.53 -7.03 21.16
CA ILE A 240 -8.70 -8.09 20.57
C ILE A 240 -9.48 -9.26 19.96
N GLN A 241 -10.68 -9.53 20.47
CA GLN A 241 -11.59 -10.56 19.94
C GLN A 241 -12.05 -10.30 18.49
N LYS A 242 -11.96 -9.06 18.02
CA LYS A 242 -12.27 -8.67 16.64
C LYS A 242 -11.07 -8.82 15.70
N MET A 243 -9.89 -9.13 16.22
CA MET A 243 -8.71 -9.37 15.41
C MET A 243 -8.92 -10.63 14.57
N ARG A 244 -8.66 -10.54 13.27
CA ARG A 244 -8.74 -11.68 12.36
C ARG A 244 -7.72 -12.73 12.80
N THR A 245 -8.15 -13.95 13.04
CA THR A 245 -7.26 -15.06 13.39
C THR A 245 -6.50 -15.56 12.17
N GLY A 246 -5.34 -16.15 12.40
CA GLY A 246 -4.50 -16.71 11.35
C GLY A 246 -3.17 -15.97 11.18
N ASN A 247 -2.31 -16.53 10.35
CA ASN A 247 -0.88 -16.25 10.32
C ASN A 247 -0.42 -15.32 9.20
N THR A 248 -1.28 -14.82 8.31
CA THR A 248 -0.85 -14.04 7.13
C THR A 248 -1.10 -12.55 7.23
N ASP A 249 -2.19 -12.13 7.89
CA ASP A 249 -2.66 -10.74 7.79
C ASP A 249 -2.12 -9.83 8.91
N ASN A 250 -1.71 -10.44 10.01
CA ASN A 250 -1.20 -9.79 11.21
C ASN A 250 0.24 -10.19 11.45
N PHE A 251 1.05 -9.23 11.87
CA PHE A 251 2.44 -9.49 12.23
C PHE A 251 2.99 -8.36 13.09
N MET A 252 4.04 -8.66 13.86
CA MET A 252 4.88 -7.64 14.48
C MET A 252 6.34 -7.99 14.32
N GLY A 253 7.21 -7.00 14.39
CA GLY A 253 8.62 -7.27 14.32
C GLY A 253 9.50 -6.09 14.68
N ALA A 254 10.79 -6.39 14.73
CA ALA A 254 11.83 -5.48 15.09
C ALA A 254 13.12 -5.84 14.37
N PHE A 255 13.94 -4.86 14.02
CA PHE A 255 15.34 -5.11 13.66
C PHE A 255 16.24 -3.96 14.10
N MET A 256 17.45 -4.31 14.51
CA MET A 256 18.45 -3.32 14.91
C MET A 256 19.01 -2.59 13.69
N ILE A 257 18.94 -1.26 13.71
CA ILE A 257 19.53 -0.38 12.71
C ILE A 257 21.00 -0.11 13.08
N SER A 258 21.23 0.26 14.33
CA SER A 258 22.56 0.48 14.90
C SER A 258 22.59 0.02 16.36
N PRO A 259 23.73 -0.49 16.84
CA PRO A 259 23.98 -0.59 18.28
C PRO A 259 24.09 0.81 18.90
#